data_AF-A0A2V5SW24-F1
#
_entry.id   AF-A0A2V5SW24-F1
#
_cell.length_a   1.000
_cell.length_b   1.000
_cell.length_c   1.000
_cell.angle_alpha   90.00
_cell.angle_beta   90.00
_cell.angle_gamma   90.00
#
_symmetry.space_group_name_H-M   'P 1'
#
loop_
_entity.id
_entity.type
_entity.pdbx_description
1 polymer ?
#
loop_
_entity_poly.entity_id
_entity_poly.type
_entity_poly.pdbx_seq_one_letter_code
_entity_poly.pdbx_strand_id
1 'polypeptide(L)'
;MPTLAEVEEDAARIAELVKHFEETEEYDTQEKVFELLERIDHMHRACIWRIYELTTELGGKGLVERLQLDPVIKMLFILYDLLPPEPTKPTEAR
;
A
#
# COMPACT_ATOMS: atom_id res chain seq x y z
N MET A 1 8.48 16.83 0.55
CA MET A 1 7.84 15.56 0.91
C MET A 1 6.54 15.50 0.15
N PRO A 2 6.23 14.40 -0.54
CA PRO A 2 4.96 14.27 -1.26
C PRO A 2 3.80 14.42 -0.26
N THR A 3 2.76 15.11 -0.70
CA THR A 3 1.51 15.33 0.03
C THR A 3 0.54 14.19 -0.24
N LEU A 4 -0.45 14.00 0.63
CA LEU A 4 -1.50 13.00 0.39
C LEU A 4 -2.20 13.23 -0.95
N ALA A 5 -2.48 14.49 -1.29
CA ALA A 5 -3.14 14.85 -2.55
C ALA A 5 -2.34 14.45 -3.78
N GLU A 6 -1.02 14.63 -3.78
CA GLU A 6 -0.15 14.18 -4.88
C GLU A 6 -0.19 12.65 -5.04
N VAL A 7 -0.19 11.90 -3.93
CA VAL A 7 -0.25 10.43 -4.00
C VAL A 7 -1.65 9.93 -4.41
N GLU A 8 -2.72 10.61 -4.01
CA GLU A 8 -4.08 10.32 -4.46
C GLU A 8 -4.26 10.62 -5.96
N GLU A 9 -3.66 11.69 -6.46
CA GLU A 9 -3.65 12.04 -7.89
C GLU A 9 -2.91 10.96 -8.70
N ASP A 10 -1.72 10.54 -8.24
CA ASP A 10 -0.97 9.47 -8.88
C ASP A 10 -1.74 8.13 -8.87
N ALA A 11 -2.40 7.79 -7.75
CA ALA A 11 -3.22 6.60 -7.64
C ALA A 11 -4.42 6.62 -8.61
N ALA A 12 -5.10 7.77 -8.73
CA ALA A 12 -6.18 7.96 -9.69
C ALA A 12 -5.67 7.83 -11.13
N ARG A 13 -4.50 8.40 -11.44
CA ARG A 13 -3.91 8.31 -12.76
C ARG A 13 -3.51 6.88 -13.13
N ILE A 14 -2.96 6.13 -12.19
CA ILE A 14 -2.65 4.70 -12.36
C ILE A 14 -3.94 3.92 -12.66
N ALA A 15 -5.03 4.17 -11.93
CA ALA A 15 -6.31 3.50 -12.17
C ALA A 15 -6.87 3.78 -13.58
N GLU A 16 -6.77 5.04 -14.06
CA GLU A 16 -7.13 5.39 -15.43
C GLU A 16 -6.27 4.64 -16.47
N LEU A 17 -4.96 4.57 -16.26
CA LEU A 17 -4.05 3.88 -17.17
C LEU A 17 -4.36 2.38 -17.22
N VAL A 18 -4.60 1.74 -16.08
CA VAL A 18 -5.00 0.33 -16.01
C VAL A 18 -6.27 0.11 -16.82
N LYS A 19 -7.30 0.94 -16.64
CA LYS A 19 -8.54 0.85 -17.42
C LYS A 19 -8.30 1.00 -18.92
N HIS A 20 -7.46 1.95 -19.33
CA HIS A 20 -7.10 2.10 -20.75
C HIS A 20 -6.37 0.88 -21.31
N PHE A 21 -5.48 0.27 -20.52
CA PHE A 21 -4.80 -0.96 -20.92
C PHE A 21 -5.80 -2.10 -21.06
N GLU A 22 -6.75 -2.28 -20.14
CA GLU A 22 -7.81 -3.31 -20.21
C GLU A 22 -8.69 -3.19 -21.46
N GLU A 23 -8.91 -1.97 -21.96
CA GLU A 23 -9.73 -1.71 -23.16
C GLU A 23 -8.98 -1.92 -24.49
N THR A 24 -7.67 -2.16 -24.46
CA THR A 24 -6.84 -2.33 -25.67
C THR A 24 -6.95 -3.76 -26.25
N GLU A 25 -6.96 -3.94 -27.58
CA GLU A 25 -7.05 -5.28 -28.21
C GLU A 25 -5.69 -6.02 -28.30
N GLU A 26 -4.63 -5.43 -27.76
CA GLU A 26 -3.26 -5.99 -27.75
C GLU A 26 -3.01 -6.84 -26.50
N TYR A 27 -3.57 -8.05 -26.49
CA TYR A 27 -3.47 -8.99 -25.36
C TYR A 27 -2.02 -9.26 -24.90
N ASP A 28 -1.07 -9.42 -25.83
CA ASP A 28 0.35 -9.66 -25.50
C ASP A 28 1.00 -8.46 -24.77
N THR A 29 0.57 -7.25 -25.09
CA THR A 29 1.04 -6.01 -24.45
C THR A 29 0.42 -5.90 -23.05
N GLN A 30 -0.87 -6.19 -22.92
CA GLN A 30 -1.57 -6.21 -21.64
C GLN A 30 -0.92 -7.18 -20.65
N GLU A 31 -0.69 -8.43 -21.06
CA GLU A 31 -0.13 -9.47 -20.18
C GLU A 31 1.23 -9.06 -19.61
N LYS A 32 2.12 -8.49 -20.45
CA LYS A 32 3.44 -8.02 -20.02
C LYS A 32 3.36 -6.81 -19.08
N VAL A 33 2.41 -5.90 -19.31
CA VAL A 33 2.21 -4.74 -18.44
C VAL A 33 1.67 -5.18 -17.08
N PHE A 34 0.71 -6.10 -17.05
CA PHE A 34 0.19 -6.64 -15.80
C PHE A 34 1.24 -7.45 -15.04
N GLU A 35 2.02 -8.29 -15.72
CA GLU A 35 3.14 -9.00 -15.09
C GLU A 35 4.14 -7.99 -14.49
N LEU A 36 4.50 -6.93 -15.22
CA LEU A 36 5.40 -5.89 -14.73
C LEU A 36 4.85 -5.23 -13.46
N LEU A 37 3.57 -4.84 -13.45
CA LEU A 37 2.92 -4.22 -12.28
C LEU A 37 2.90 -5.18 -11.09
N GLU A 38 2.60 -6.45 -11.31
CA GLU A 38 2.61 -7.48 -10.26
C GLU A 38 4.01 -7.66 -9.66
N ARG A 39 5.06 -7.67 -10.50
CA ARG A 39 6.45 -7.76 -10.01
C ARG A 39 6.86 -6.54 -9.18
N ILE A 40 6.43 -5.34 -9.60
CA ILE A 40 6.69 -4.10 -8.85
C ILE A 40 5.95 -4.14 -7.50
N ASP A 41 4.67 -4.52 -7.48
CA ASP A 41 3.88 -4.64 -6.26
C ASP A 41 4.49 -5.66 -5.29
N HIS A 42 4.88 -6.84 -5.78
CA HIS A 42 5.52 -7.87 -4.96
C HIS A 42 6.85 -7.38 -4.35
N MET A 43 7.67 -6.68 -5.15
CA MET A 43 8.92 -6.07 -4.66
C MET A 43 8.65 -5.01 -3.59
N HIS A 44 7.68 -4.12 -3.81
CA HIS A 44 7.31 -3.10 -2.83
C HIS A 44 6.77 -3.70 -1.54
N ARG A 45 5.90 -4.73 -1.61
CA ARG A 45 5.41 -5.47 -0.44
C ARG A 45 6.56 -5.97 0.41
N ALA A 46 7.55 -6.63 -0.19
CA ALA A 46 8.71 -7.16 0.53
C ALA A 46 9.52 -6.05 1.22
N CYS A 47 9.78 -4.95 0.51
CA CYS A 47 10.51 -3.80 1.06
C CYS A 47 9.76 -3.12 2.21
N ILE A 48 8.46 -2.86 2.05
CA ILE A 48 7.66 -2.16 3.05
C ILE A 48 7.44 -3.06 4.27
N TRP A 49 7.22 -4.36 4.07
CA TRP A 49 7.18 -5.33 5.16
C TRP A 49 8.47 -5.27 5.99
N ARG A 50 9.63 -5.27 5.33
CA ARG A 50 10.91 -5.20 6.03
C ARG A 50 11.12 -3.88 6.78
N ILE A 51 10.66 -2.76 6.21
CA ILE A 51 10.66 -1.46 6.90
C ILE A 51 9.74 -1.50 8.12
N TYR A 52 8.56 -2.12 8.01
CA TYR A 52 7.61 -2.26 9.11
C TYR A 52 8.21 -3.12 10.25
N GLU A 53 8.83 -4.25 9.94
CA GLU A 53 9.57 -5.06 10.93
C GLU A 53 10.68 -4.27 11.60
N LEU A 54 11.55 -3.62 10.84
CA LEU A 54 12.65 -2.83 11.41
C LEU A 54 12.16 -1.67 12.27
N THR A 55 11.06 -1.01 11.89
CA THR A 55 10.49 0.11 12.65
C THR A 55 9.79 -0.36 13.93
N THR A 56 9.15 -1.53 13.92
CA THR A 56 8.53 -2.14 15.10
C THR A 56 9.59 -2.71 16.05
N GLU A 57 10.63 -3.35 15.54
CA GLU A 57 11.73 -3.93 16.33
C GLU A 57 12.65 -2.85 16.94
N LEU A 58 13.01 -1.80 16.18
CA LEU A 58 14.00 -0.78 16.59
C LEU A 58 13.37 0.50 17.16
N GLY A 59 12.17 0.87 16.71
CA GLY A 59 11.59 2.19 16.97
C GLY A 59 10.72 2.29 18.23
N GLY A 60 10.35 1.16 18.84
CA GLY A 60 9.39 1.11 19.94
C GLY A 60 7.99 1.61 19.54
N LYS A 61 7.01 1.44 20.44
CA LYS A 61 5.57 1.78 20.18
C LYS A 61 5.37 3.20 19.61
N GLY A 62 6.19 4.16 20.02
CA GLY A 62 6.03 5.57 19.61
C GLY A 62 6.39 5.87 18.16
N LEU A 63 7.27 5.10 17.50
CA LEU A 63 7.59 5.32 16.09
C LEU A 63 6.45 4.82 15.19
N VAL A 64 5.90 3.64 15.51
CA VAL A 64 4.78 3.05 14.78
C VAL A 64 3.53 3.92 14.89
N GLU A 65 3.23 4.44 16.09
CA GLU A 65 2.12 5.37 16.31
C GLU A 65 2.27 6.65 15.46
N ARG A 66 3.49 7.19 15.34
CA ARG A 66 3.75 8.36 14.49
C ARG A 66 3.62 8.07 13.00
N LEU A 67 4.07 6.90 12.55
CA LEU A 67 3.92 6.48 11.15
C LEU A 67 2.44 6.30 10.76
N GLN A 68 1.60 5.84 11.69
CA GLN A 68 0.16 5.73 11.47
C GLN A 68 -0.58 7.09 11.44
N LEU A 69 0.01 8.13 12.02
CA LEU A 69 -0.53 9.49 12.01
C LEU A 69 -0.18 10.26 10.73
N ASP A 70 0.84 9.81 9.99
CA ASP A 70 1.16 10.38 8.68
C ASP A 70 0.18 9.83 7.62
N PRO A 71 -0.61 10.70 6.97
CA PRO A 71 -1.64 10.24 6.04
C PRO A 71 -1.08 9.54 4.80
N VAL A 72 0.12 9.92 4.33
CA VAL A 72 0.77 9.31 3.16
C VAL A 72 1.23 7.90 3.51
N ILE A 73 1.88 7.74 4.67
CA ILE A 73 2.33 6.42 5.14
C ILE A 73 1.15 5.52 5.50
N LYS A 74 0.09 6.08 6.09
CA LYS A 74 -1.15 5.34 6.38
C LYS A 74 -1.78 4.79 5.11
N MET A 75 -1.86 5.60 4.04
CA MET A 75 -2.37 5.13 2.76
C MET A 75 -1.52 4.00 2.20
N LEU A 76 -0.19 4.11 2.29
CA LEU A 76 0.73 3.04 1.91
C LEU A 76 0.44 1.74 2.69
N PHE A 77 0.29 1.80 4.01
CA PHE A 77 -0.01 0.62 4.82
C PHE A 77 -1.37 0.01 4.50
N ILE A 78 -2.37 0.81 4.12
CA ILE A 78 -3.66 0.29 3.65
C ILE A 78 -3.52 -0.45 2.33
N LEU A 79 -2.84 0.15 1.33
CA LEU A 79 -2.65 -0.46 0.00
C LEU A 79 -1.93 -1.82 0.07
N TYR A 80 -1.04 -1.96 1.04
CA TYR A 80 -0.26 -3.17 1.23
C TYR A 80 -0.79 -4.11 2.32
N ASP A 81 -1.95 -3.82 2.92
CA ASP A 81 -2.58 -4.59 4.01
C ASP A 81 -1.66 -4.82 5.23
N LEU A 82 -0.91 -3.77 5.59
CA LEU A 82 0.11 -3.80 6.66
C LEU A 82 -0.39 -3.19 7.97
N LEU A 83 -1.67 -2.82 8.04
CA LEU A 83 -2.24 -2.35 9.29
C LEU A 83 -2.48 -3.55 10.22
N PRO A 84 -2.05 -3.48 11.49
CA PRO A 84 -2.43 -4.51 12.45
C PRO A 84 -3.96 -4.56 12.51
N PRO A 85 -4.57 -5.75 12.61
CA PRO A 85 -6.01 -5.87 12.78
C PRO A 85 -6.43 -5.01 13.97
N GLU A 86 -7.51 -4.22 13.83
CA GLU A 86 -8.03 -3.45 14.95
C GLU A 86 -8.17 -4.39 16.15
N PRO A 87 -7.68 -4.02 17.34
CA PRO A 87 -7.81 -4.86 18.51
C PRO A 87 -9.30 -5.14 18.68
N THR A 88 -9.69 -6.41 18.50
CA THR A 88 -11.05 -6.90 18.67
C THR A 88 -11.56 -6.32 19.99
N LYS A 89 -12.54 -5.40 19.91
CA LYS A 89 -13.20 -4.88 21.11
C LYS A 89 -13.61 -6.10 21.94
N PRO A 90 -13.25 -6.17 23.23
CA PRO A 90 -13.62 -7.30 24.06
C PRO A 90 -15.13 -7.47 23.93
N THR A 91 -15.56 -8.62 23.43
CA THR A 91 -16.96 -9.02 23.51
C THR A 91 -17.34 -8.90 24.98
N GLU A 92 -18.19 -7.92 25.30
CA GLU A 92 -18.79 -7.81 26.62
C GLU A 92 -19.46 -9.15 26.91
N ALA A 93 -18.83 -9.93 27.77
CA ALA A 93 -19.38 -11.18 28.27
C ALA A 93 -20.65 -10.80 29.04
N ARG A 94 -21.80 -11.20 28.48
CA ARG A 94 -23.10 -11.17 29.15
C ARG A 94 -23.12 -12.08 30.36
#